data_AF-A0A9P6WVJ8-F1
#
_entry.id   AF-A0A9P6WVJ8-F1
#
_cell.length_a   1.000
_cell.length_b   1.000
_cell.length_c   1.000
_cell.angle_alpha   90.00
_cell.angle_beta   90.00
_cell.angle_gamma   90.00
#
_symmetry.space_group_name_H-M   'P 1'
#
loop_
_entity.id
_entity.type
_entity.pdbx_description
1 polymer ?
#
loop_
_entity_poly.entity_id
_entity_poly.type
_entity_poly.pdbx_seq_one_letter_code
_entity_poly.pdbx_strand_id
1 'polypeptide(L)'
;MRYYIYHPTHRVVALLVHNEYASTVINKLETAGIKQIIDFNPRNPAHLRDIKYQDLSDTDKQAKMVQIHKSHLLTALDRMRPTIRPAVARDFINKKWITTQNYMDLLKKPPSFPLQDTPVDTDMDDAPLPPPASPKAAQPVPTGDGEPDEQL
;
A
#
# COMPACT_ATOMS: atom_id res chain seq x y z
N MET A 1 -6.06 -6.98 -9.69
CA MET A 1 -5.88 -5.51 -9.80
C MET A 1 -5.22 -4.99 -8.54
N ARG A 2 -4.23 -4.09 -8.64
CA ARG A 2 -3.68 -3.38 -7.46
C ARG A 2 -4.41 -2.05 -7.33
N TYR A 3 -5.09 -1.85 -6.20
CA TYR A 3 -5.69 -0.57 -5.82
C TYR A 3 -4.72 0.19 -4.91
N TYR A 4 -4.69 1.51 -5.00
CA TYR A 4 -3.85 2.36 -4.14
C TYR A 4 -4.71 3.00 -3.06
N ILE A 5 -4.34 2.76 -1.79
CA ILE A 5 -4.99 3.34 -0.61
C ILE A 5 -4.04 4.38 -0.02
N TYR A 6 -4.57 5.57 0.23
CA TYR A 6 -3.87 6.68 0.85
C TYR A 6 -4.71 7.26 1.99
N HIS A 7 -4.06 7.68 3.07
CA HIS A 7 -4.70 8.29 4.23
C HIS A 7 -4.31 9.78 4.27
N PRO A 8 -5.11 10.67 3.66
CA PRO A 8 -4.80 12.09 3.63
C PRO A 8 -4.98 12.78 4.98
N THR A 9 -5.84 12.26 5.86
CA THR A 9 -6.19 12.85 7.14
C THR A 9 -6.69 11.76 8.08
N HIS A 10 -6.74 12.04 9.39
CA HIS A 10 -7.41 11.16 10.35
C HIS A 10 -8.83 10.84 9.88
N ARG A 11 -9.21 9.55 9.95
CA ARG A 11 -10.55 9.05 9.60
C ARG A 11 -10.98 9.28 8.14
N VAL A 12 -10.05 9.66 7.25
CA VAL A 12 -10.31 9.80 5.81
C VAL A 12 -9.40 8.85 5.06
N VAL A 13 -10.00 8.07 4.17
CA VAL A 13 -9.30 7.16 3.26
C VAL A 13 -9.57 7.61 1.84
N ALA A 14 -8.50 7.82 1.07
CA ALA A 14 -8.55 8.04 -0.35
C ALA A 14 -8.23 6.73 -1.08
N LEU A 15 -9.12 6.32 -1.98
CA LEU A 15 -8.95 5.13 -2.80
C LEU A 15 -8.85 5.54 -4.26
N LEU A 16 -7.79 5.08 -4.93
CA LEU A 16 -7.69 5.21 -6.38
C LEU A 16 -8.26 3.95 -7.05
N VAL A 17 -9.35 4.14 -7.78
CA VAL A 17 -10.10 3.07 -8.46
C VAL A 17 -10.17 3.38 -9.96
N HIS A 18 -10.20 2.34 -10.78
CA HIS A 18 -10.47 2.46 -12.20
C HIS A 18 -11.92 2.91 -12.45
N ASN A 19 -12.15 3.76 -13.45
CA ASN A 19 -13.46 4.40 -13.68
C ASN A 19 -14.63 3.41 -13.78
N GLU A 20 -14.43 2.24 -14.42
CA GLU A 20 -15.47 1.21 -14.54
C GLU A 20 -15.92 0.61 -13.20
N TYR A 21 -15.06 0.64 -12.18
CA TYR A 21 -15.37 0.09 -10.86
C TYR A 21 -15.82 1.17 -9.88
N ALA A 22 -15.78 2.46 -10.25
CA ALA A 22 -16.10 3.56 -9.37
C ALA A 22 -17.51 3.42 -8.78
N SER A 23 -18.53 3.20 -9.63
CA SER A 23 -19.92 3.05 -9.21
C SER A 23 -20.13 1.84 -8.30
N THR A 24 -19.50 0.70 -8.63
CA THR A 24 -19.59 -0.53 -7.83
C THR A 24 -18.95 -0.36 -6.45
N VAL A 25 -17.80 0.33 -6.38
CA VAL A 25 -17.12 0.60 -5.12
C VAL A 25 -17.93 1.56 -4.27
N ILE A 26 -18.46 2.64 -4.86
CA ILE A 26 -19.30 3.61 -4.15
C ILE A 26 -20.52 2.91 -3.55
N ASN A 27 -21.24 2.10 -4.33
CA ASN A 27 -22.42 1.37 -3.86
C ASN A 27 -22.09 0.40 -2.70
N LYS A 28 -20.97 -0.33 -2.80
CA LYS A 28 -20.51 -1.21 -1.72
C LYS A 28 -20.14 -0.44 -0.45
N LEU A 29 -19.49 0.72 -0.57
CA LEU A 29 -19.13 1.57 0.56
C LEU A 29 -20.38 2.16 1.23
N GLU A 30 -21.34 2.62 0.44
CA GLU A 30 -22.62 3.13 0.95
C GLU A 30 -23.43 2.04 1.67
N THR A 31 -23.47 0.83 1.11
CA THR A 31 -24.10 -0.34 1.74
C THR A 31 -23.44 -0.68 3.09
N ALA A 32 -22.13 -0.48 3.20
CA ALA A 32 -21.37 -0.66 4.45
C ALA A 32 -21.50 0.53 5.42
N GLY A 33 -22.30 1.56 5.09
CA GLY A 33 -22.48 2.76 5.91
C GLY A 33 -21.32 3.76 5.84
N ILE A 34 -20.38 3.60 4.90
CA ILE A 34 -19.24 4.49 4.72
C ILE A 34 -19.67 5.66 3.82
N LYS A 35 -19.66 6.87 4.37
CA LYS A 35 -20.03 8.09 3.64
C LYS A 35 -18.88 8.56 2.75
N GLN A 36 -19.20 8.84 1.49
CA GLN A 36 -18.29 9.53 0.58
C GLN A 36 -18.17 11.02 0.93
N ILE A 37 -16.97 11.57 0.83
CA ILE A 37 -16.70 13.00 1.01
C ILE A 37 -16.48 13.60 -0.37
N ILE A 38 -17.44 14.40 -0.84
CA ILE A 38 -17.45 14.92 -2.21
C ILE A 38 -16.44 16.07 -2.37
N ASP A 39 -16.39 17.00 -1.40
CA ASP A 39 -15.59 18.23 -1.49
C ASP A 39 -14.25 18.15 -0.72
N PHE A 40 -13.63 16.97 -0.69
CA PHE A 40 -12.38 16.79 0.04
C PHE A 40 -11.20 17.43 -0.70
N ASN A 41 -10.60 18.48 -0.11
CA ASN A 41 -9.37 19.07 -0.63
C ASN A 41 -8.12 18.50 0.07
N PRO A 42 -7.34 17.61 -0.58
CA PRO A 42 -6.18 16.97 0.04
C PRO A 42 -5.01 17.94 0.34
N ARG A 43 -5.06 19.18 -0.17
CA ARG A 43 -4.02 20.21 0.04
C ARG A 43 -4.40 21.23 1.11
N ASN A 44 -5.52 21.05 1.80
CA ASN A 44 -5.97 21.97 2.84
C ASN A 44 -5.01 21.91 4.06
N PRO A 45 -4.47 23.04 4.55
CA PRO A 45 -3.62 23.06 5.74
C PRO A 45 -4.31 22.49 6.99
N ALA A 46 -5.64 22.58 7.09
CA ALA A 46 -6.42 22.05 8.22
C ALA A 46 -6.34 20.52 8.39
N HIS A 47 -5.85 19.82 7.36
CA HIS A 47 -5.65 18.38 7.37
C HIS A 47 -4.34 17.97 8.04
N LEU A 48 -3.38 18.89 8.18
CA LEU A 48 -2.10 18.66 8.87
C LEU A 48 -2.28 18.89 10.37
N ARG A 49 -2.75 17.87 11.09
CA ARG A 49 -2.98 17.92 12.55
C ARG A 49 -1.88 17.28 13.40
N ASP A 50 -0.71 17.02 12.82
CA ASP A 50 0.41 16.44 13.56
C ASP A 50 0.95 17.47 14.56
N ILE A 51 1.22 17.03 15.79
CA ILE A 51 1.80 17.84 16.88
C ILE A 51 3.12 18.48 16.41
N LYS A 52 3.88 17.78 15.57
CA LYS A 52 5.15 18.25 14.99
C LYS A 52 5.03 19.51 14.13
N TYR A 53 3.83 19.84 13.68
CA TYR A 53 3.57 20.94 12.76
C TYR A 53 2.61 21.98 13.34
N GLN A 54 2.28 21.91 14.64
CA GLN A 54 1.31 22.83 15.24
C GLN A 54 1.82 24.28 15.26
N ASP A 55 3.11 24.49 15.51
CA ASP A 55 3.75 25.80 15.61
C ASP A 55 4.03 26.47 14.24
N LEU A 56 3.82 25.75 13.13
CA LEU A 56 4.03 26.29 11.80
C LEU A 56 2.93 27.27 11.40
N SER A 57 3.30 28.28 10.61
CA SER A 57 2.34 29.19 9.98
C SER A 57 1.40 28.42 9.02
N ASP A 58 0.21 28.94 8.77
CA ASP A 58 -0.74 28.31 7.85
C ASP A 58 -0.18 28.17 6.43
N THR A 59 0.65 29.13 6.01
CA THR A 59 1.36 29.10 4.73
C THR A 59 2.36 27.93 4.67
N ASP A 60 3.14 27.73 5.72
CA ASP A 60 4.12 26.63 5.78
C ASP A 60 3.43 25.27 5.89
N LYS A 61 2.33 25.19 6.65
CA LYS A 61 1.46 24.00 6.73
C LYS A 61 0.91 23.65 5.35
N GLN A 62 0.43 24.64 4.60
CA GLN A 62 -0.06 24.43 3.25
C GLN A 62 1.05 23.91 2.32
N ALA A 63 2.24 24.52 2.34
CA ALA A 63 3.38 24.08 1.55
C ALA A 63 3.77 22.62 1.88
N LYS A 64 3.78 22.25 3.16
CA LYS A 64 4.03 20.88 3.62
C LYS A 64 2.95 19.90 3.18
N MET A 65 1.68 20.27 3.27
CA MET A 65 0.59 19.42 2.77
C MET A 65 0.71 19.17 1.27
N VAL A 66 1.05 20.19 0.48
CA VAL A 66 1.32 20.03 -0.95
C VAL A 66 2.48 19.07 -1.19
N GLN A 67 3.57 19.20 -0.42
CA GLN A 67 4.73 18.32 -0.52
C GLN A 67 4.39 16.86 -0.20
N ILE A 68 3.68 16.62 0.90
CA ILE A 68 3.26 15.28 1.34
C ILE A 68 2.32 14.65 0.31
N HIS A 69 1.30 15.40 -0.12
CA HIS A 69 0.35 14.92 -1.12
C HIS A 69 1.05 14.54 -2.43
N LYS A 70 1.96 15.40 -2.92
CA LYS A 70 2.77 15.12 -4.11
C LYS A 70 3.62 13.85 -3.95
N SER A 71 4.30 13.70 -2.80
CA SER A 71 5.12 12.51 -2.52
C SER A 71 4.29 11.23 -2.61
N HIS A 72 3.10 11.22 -2.00
CA HIS A 72 2.21 10.06 -2.04
C HIS A 72 1.72 9.74 -3.45
N LEU A 73 1.37 10.75 -4.25
CA LEU A 73 1.00 10.54 -5.67
C LEU A 73 2.15 9.93 -6.48
N LEU A 74 3.39 10.37 -6.27
CA LEU A 74 4.56 9.79 -6.94
C LEU A 74 4.80 8.34 -6.51
N THR A 75 4.67 8.03 -5.23
CA THR A 75 4.74 6.65 -4.73
C THR A 75 3.61 5.78 -5.27
N ALA A 76 2.41 6.34 -5.43
CA ALA A 76 1.29 5.65 -6.06
C ALA A 76 1.63 5.27 -7.50
N LEU A 77 2.14 6.22 -8.28
CA LEU A 77 2.52 6.00 -9.68
C LEU A 77 3.65 4.98 -9.83
N ASP A 78 4.64 4.98 -8.92
CA ASP A 78 5.72 4.01 -8.91
C ASP A 78 5.21 2.57 -8.71
N ARG A 79 4.23 2.40 -7.80
CA ARG A 79 3.63 1.10 -7.49
C ARG A 79 2.64 0.60 -8.55
N MET A 80 2.17 1.48 -9.43
CA MET A 80 1.27 1.12 -10.53
C MET A 80 2.00 0.41 -11.66
N ARG A 81 1.26 -0.44 -12.39
CA ARG A 81 1.78 -1.13 -13.57
C ARG A 81 2.17 -0.11 -14.65
N PRO A 82 3.27 -0.34 -15.40
CA PRO A 82 3.72 0.58 -16.44
C PRO A 82 2.66 0.92 -17.49
N THR A 83 1.74 -0.01 -17.78
CA THR A 83 0.66 0.16 -18.77
C THR A 83 -0.37 1.22 -18.38
N ILE A 84 -0.73 1.29 -17.09
CA ILE A 84 -1.76 2.22 -16.58
C ILE A 84 -1.17 3.53 -16.05
N ARG A 85 0.11 3.50 -15.65
CA ARG A 85 0.85 4.64 -15.11
C ARG A 85 0.73 5.92 -15.94
N PRO A 86 0.89 5.93 -17.28
CA PRO A 86 0.83 7.17 -18.06
C PRO A 86 -0.58 7.79 -18.07
N ALA A 87 -1.64 6.98 -18.07
CA ALA A 87 -3.01 7.48 -18.05
C ALA A 87 -3.32 8.18 -16.72
N VAL A 88 -2.94 7.57 -15.60
CA VAL A 88 -3.12 8.15 -14.27
C VAL A 88 -2.23 9.39 -14.07
N ALA A 89 -0.99 9.37 -14.56
CA ALA A 89 -0.11 10.53 -14.50
C ALA A 89 -0.68 11.73 -15.26
N ARG A 90 -1.28 11.52 -16.44
CA ARG A 90 -1.96 12.58 -17.20
C ARG A 90 -3.12 13.19 -16.40
N ASP A 91 -3.94 12.37 -15.75
CA ASP A 91 -5.02 12.87 -14.89
C ASP A 91 -4.48 13.72 -13.73
N PHE A 92 -3.39 13.30 -13.09
CA PHE A 92 -2.76 14.08 -12.01
C PHE A 92 -2.14 15.40 -12.50
N ILE A 93 -1.62 15.44 -13.73
CA ILE A 93 -1.10 16.66 -14.36
C ILE A 93 -2.25 17.62 -14.68
N ASN A 94 -3.36 17.13 -15.22
CA ASN A 94 -4.56 17.92 -15.52
C ASN A 94 -5.15 18.55 -14.24
N LYS A 95 -5.14 17.80 -13.13
CA LYS A 95 -5.55 18.28 -11.80
C LYS A 95 -4.53 19.23 -11.15
N LYS A 96 -3.39 19.49 -11.81
CA LYS A 96 -2.27 20.31 -11.32
C LYS A 96 -1.72 19.81 -9.97
N TRP A 97 -1.78 18.51 -9.73
CA TRP A 97 -1.23 17.88 -8.53
C TRP A 97 0.25 17.56 -8.67
N ILE A 98 0.68 17.23 -9.89
CA ILE A 98 2.08 17.00 -10.25
C ILE A 98 2.41 17.73 -11.56
N THR A 99 3.66 18.18 -11.69
CA THR A 99 4.23 18.69 -12.96
C THR A 99 4.75 17.55 -13.83
N THR A 100 4.74 17.75 -15.16
CA THR A 100 5.36 16.85 -16.15
C THR A 100 6.80 16.48 -15.80
N GLN A 101 7.60 17.43 -15.30
CA GLN A 101 8.98 17.17 -14.89
C GLN A 101 9.07 16.09 -13.81
N ASN A 102 8.21 16.14 -12.78
CA ASN A 102 8.22 15.14 -11.71
C ASN A 102 7.88 13.74 -12.24
N TYR A 103 7.02 13.66 -13.26
CA TYR A 103 6.69 12.40 -13.90
C TYR A 103 7.88 11.86 -14.72
N MET A 104 8.57 12.72 -15.47
CA MET A 104 9.77 12.34 -16.20
C MET A 104 10.89 11.86 -15.26
N ASP A 105 11.05 12.52 -14.11
CA ASP A 105 12.03 12.12 -13.10
C ASP A 105 11.66 10.77 -12.45
N LEU A 106 10.37 10.48 -12.27
CA LEU A 106 9.89 9.17 -11.82
C LEU A 106 10.27 8.06 -12.81
N LEU A 107 10.18 8.31 -14.12
CA LEU A 107 10.52 7.33 -15.16
C LEU A 107 12.02 7.01 -15.22
N LYS A 108 12.88 7.97 -14.86
CA LYS A 108 14.33 7.80 -14.80
C LYS A 108 14.78 7.01 -13.55
N LYS A 109 13.93 6.96 -12.53
CA LYS A 109 14.25 6.27 -11.28
C LYS A 109 14.08 4.75 -11.47
N PRO A 110 15.05 3.92 -11.03
CA PRO A 110 14.86 2.47 -11.02
C PRO A 110 13.68 2.10 -10.10
N PRO A 111 12.88 1.08 -10.45
CA PRO A 111 11.72 0.68 -9.67
C PRO A 111 12.16 0.33 -8.25
N SER A 112 11.51 0.94 -7.24
CA SER A 112 11.88 0.77 -5.84
C SER A 112 11.55 -0.62 -5.27
N PHE A 113 10.85 -1.45 -6.03
CA PHE A 113 10.53 -2.83 -5.70
C PHE A 113 11.00 -3.73 -6.83
N PRO A 114 11.86 -4.75 -6.56
CA PRO A 114 12.10 -5.79 -7.54
C PRO A 114 10.75 -6.45 -7.86
N LEU A 115 10.42 -6.52 -9.15
CA LEU A 115 9.43 -7.46 -9.63
C LEU A 115 9.98 -8.84 -9.26
N GLN A 116 9.46 -9.45 -8.20
CA GLN A 116 9.67 -10.87 -8.02
C GLN A 116 8.89 -11.55 -9.15
N ASP A 117 9.59 -11.83 -10.25
CA ASP A 117 9.22 -12.88 -11.17
C ASP A 117 9.23 -14.16 -10.34
N THR A 118 8.07 -14.56 -9.81
CA THR A 118 7.90 -15.95 -9.40
C THR A 118 8.01 -16.76 -10.68
N PRO A 119 9.03 -17.63 -10.84
CA PRO A 119 9.07 -18.54 -11.97
C PRO A 119 7.79 -19.38 -11.92
N VAL A 120 7.06 -19.42 -13.02
CA VAL A 120 6.00 -20.39 -13.22
C VAL A 120 6.73 -21.72 -13.37
N ASP A 121 6.80 -22.47 -12.28
CA ASP A 121 7.34 -23.83 -12.28
C ASP A 121 6.41 -24.69 -13.14
N THR A 122 6.80 -24.86 -14.39
CA THR A 122 6.10 -25.68 -15.38
C THR A 122 6.92 -26.95 -15.55
N ASP A 123 7.01 -27.76 -14.50
CA ASP A 123 7.37 -29.16 -14.64
C ASP A 123 6.48 -29.97 -13.71
N MET A 124 5.39 -30.45 -14.31
CA MET A 124 4.56 -31.49 -13.76
C MET A 124 5.03 -32.80 -14.39
N ASP A 125 6.03 -33.45 -13.79
CA ASP A 125 6.05 -34.91 -13.72
C ASP A 125 7.01 -35.44 -12.63
N ASP A 126 6.50 -36.46 -11.96
CA ASP A 126 7.14 -37.37 -11.00
C ASP A 126 7.41 -36.90 -9.54
N ALA A 127 6.63 -37.47 -8.62
CA ALA A 127 6.87 -37.50 -7.17
C ALA A 127 7.31 -38.92 -6.78
N PRO A 128 8.17 -39.13 -5.75
CA PRO A 128 7.61 -39.29 -4.40
C PRO A 128 8.50 -38.88 -3.19
N LEU A 129 7.81 -38.26 -2.22
CA LEU A 129 7.90 -38.35 -0.72
C LEU A 129 9.08 -37.71 0.09
N PRO A 130 8.82 -37.31 1.36
CA PRO A 130 9.62 -36.36 2.18
C PRO A 130 10.45 -37.03 3.32
N PRO A 131 10.97 -36.30 4.33
CA PRO A 131 12.32 -35.74 4.52
C PRO A 131 13.18 -36.50 5.58
N PRO A 132 14.37 -36.01 5.99
CA PRO A 132 14.43 -35.55 7.38
C PRO A 132 15.20 -34.23 7.59
N ALA A 133 14.74 -33.48 8.59
CA ALA A 133 15.20 -32.17 9.01
C ALA A 133 16.62 -32.19 9.61
N SER A 134 17.42 -31.17 9.28
CA SER A 134 18.61 -30.80 10.05
C SER A 134 18.26 -29.76 11.14
N PRO A 135 18.96 -29.78 12.29
CA PRO A 135 18.38 -29.51 13.59
C PRO A 135 18.29 -28.01 13.90
N LYS A 136 17.10 -27.55 14.28
CA LYS A 136 16.92 -26.23 14.90
C LYS A 136 16.95 -26.42 16.41
N ALA A 137 18.03 -25.96 17.05
CA ALA A 137 18.13 -25.85 18.49
C ALA A 137 16.99 -24.97 19.02
N ALA A 138 16.10 -25.57 19.80
CA ALA A 138 15.09 -24.87 20.57
C ALA A 138 14.97 -25.55 21.94
N GLN A 139 15.55 -24.85 22.92
CA GLN A 139 15.22 -24.71 24.35
C GLN A 139 14.50 -25.86 25.10
N PRO A 140 14.96 -26.22 26.32
CA PRO A 140 14.34 -27.25 27.13
C PRO A 140 13.11 -26.69 27.85
N VAL A 141 12.01 -27.45 27.82
CA VAL A 141 10.94 -27.33 28.81
C VAL A 141 10.77 -28.72 29.45
N PRO A 142 10.87 -28.83 30.79
CA PRO A 142 10.69 -30.08 31.49
C PRO A 142 9.20 -30.29 31.71
N THR A 143 8.70 -31.51 31.51
CA THR A 143 7.64 -32.15 32.29
C THR A 143 7.57 -33.56 31.74
N GLY A 144 8.21 -34.49 32.44
CA GLY A 144 8.02 -35.91 32.20
C GLY A 144 6.74 -36.32 32.89
N ASP A 145 5.86 -36.97 32.14
CA ASP A 145 4.84 -37.85 32.67
C ASP A 145 4.67 -38.99 31.66
N GLY A 146 4.76 -40.21 32.19
CA GLY A 146 4.80 -41.47 31.47
C GLY A 146 5.78 -42.37 32.21
N GLU A 147 5.41 -43.50 32.77
CA GLU A 147 4.23 -44.35 32.56
C GLU A 147 4.27 -45.39 33.71
N PRO A 148 3.14 -45.91 34.18
CA PRO A 148 3.15 -47.05 35.08
C PRO A 148 3.53 -48.32 34.29
N ASP A 149 4.26 -49.24 34.91
CA ASP A 149 3.99 -50.68 34.77
C ASP A 149 4.77 -51.50 35.81
N GLU A 150 4.14 -52.60 36.15
CA GLU A 150 4.29 -53.49 37.31
C GLU A 150 5.56 -54.36 37.38
N GLN A 151 5.69 -55.00 38.56
CA GLN A 151 6.44 -56.24 38.87
C GLN A 151 7.97 -56.05 39.01
N LEU A 152 8.56 -56.22 40.20
CA LEU A 152 8.51 -57.37 41.12
C LEU A 152 9.02 -56.99 42.53
#